data_AF-A0AAU0Q4L5-F1
#
_entry.id   AF-A0AAU0Q4L5-F1
#
_cell.length_a   1.000
_cell.length_b   1.000
_cell.length_c   1.000
_cell.angle_alpha   90.00
_cell.angle_beta   90.00
_cell.angle_gamma   90.00
#
_symmetry.space_group_name_H-M   'P 1'
#
loop_
_entity.id
_entity.type
_entity.pdbx_description
1 polymer ?
#
loop_
_entity_poly.entity_id
_entity_poly.type
_entity_poly.pdbx_seq_one_letter_code
_entity_poly.pdbx_strand_id
1 'polypeptide(L)'
;MLKMSSYYARRPLQSSGCSNSDSCWDGAPIEITESGPSVAGRLAALASRMTIKPLMTVGSYLSPLPLPLGFVDFACRVWRPGQGTVRTTINLPNATAQLVRAPGVRAADGAGRVVLYLHGGAFVMCGPNSHSRIVNALSGFAESPVLIVDYRLIPKHSLGMALDDCHDAYQWLRARGYRPEQIVLAGDSAGGYLALALAQRLQCDDEKPAAIVAISPLLQLAKGPKQDHPNIGTDAMFPARAFDALAAWVRAAAAKNMVDGRPEDLYEPLDHIESSLPPTLIHVSGSEVLLHDAQLGAGKLAAAGVCAEVRVWPGQAHLFQLATPLVPEATRSLRQIGQFIRDATADSSLSPVHRSRYVAGSPRAASRGAFGQSPI
;
A
#
# COMPACT_ATOMS: atom_id res chain seq x y z
N MET A 1 24.80 -1.37 13.57
CA MET A 1 23.48 -1.92 13.97
C MET A 1 22.96 -1.10 15.15
N LEU A 2 22.33 0.05 14.89
CA LEU A 2 21.55 0.80 15.88
C LEU A 2 20.09 0.37 15.70
N LYS A 3 19.49 -0.19 16.76
CA LYS A 3 18.14 -0.80 16.72
C LYS A 3 17.06 0.25 17.02
N MET A 4 15.90 0.02 16.40
CA MET A 4 14.76 0.94 16.21
C MET A 4 14.15 1.53 17.51
N SER A 5 14.33 0.88 18.66
CA SER A 5 13.76 1.34 19.95
C SER A 5 14.44 2.62 20.50
N SER A 6 15.67 2.94 20.09
CA SER A 6 16.32 4.20 20.50
C SER A 6 15.92 5.44 19.67
N TYR A 7 15.33 5.26 18.48
CA TYR A 7 15.10 6.35 17.53
C TYR A 7 13.92 7.27 17.89
N TYR A 8 12.94 6.78 18.66
CA TYR A 8 11.72 7.54 18.97
C TYR A 8 11.72 8.17 20.38
N ALA A 9 12.89 8.32 21.01
CA ALA A 9 13.03 9.12 22.23
C ALA A 9 12.78 10.61 21.90
N ARG A 10 11.64 11.12 22.40
CA ARG A 10 11.11 12.49 22.21
C ARG A 10 12.21 13.56 22.22
N ARG A 11 12.37 14.28 21.10
CA ARG A 11 12.99 15.62 21.10
C ARG A 11 11.89 16.69 21.12
N PRO A 12 12.04 17.75 21.93
CA PRO A 12 11.09 18.88 21.92
C PRO A 12 11.20 19.65 20.61
N LEU A 13 10.04 20.00 20.05
CA LEU A 13 9.87 20.84 18.86
C LEU A 13 10.58 22.19 19.06
N GLN A 14 11.59 22.49 18.24
CA GLN A 14 12.07 23.85 18.04
C GLN A 14 11.59 24.33 16.66
N SER A 15 10.69 25.31 16.68
CA SER A 15 10.23 26.03 15.50
C SER A 15 11.37 26.88 14.95
N SER A 16 11.82 26.59 13.72
CA SER A 16 12.57 27.55 12.91
C SER A 16 11.84 27.70 11.58
N GLY A 17 11.46 28.95 11.27
CA GLY A 17 10.62 29.29 10.13
C GLY A 17 11.37 29.17 8.81
N CYS A 18 10.69 28.62 7.81
CA CYS A 18 11.10 28.68 6.41
C CYS A 18 10.06 29.47 5.61
N SER A 19 10.56 30.39 4.79
CA SER A 19 9.86 31.41 4.02
C SER A 19 9.07 30.83 2.83
N ASN A 20 7.88 31.40 2.62
CA ASN A 20 6.94 31.14 1.54
C ASN A 20 7.50 31.38 0.13
N SER A 21 7.41 30.36 -0.73
CA SER A 21 6.96 30.45 -2.12
C SER A 21 6.81 29.03 -2.71
N ASP A 22 5.60 28.46 -2.63
CA ASP A 22 5.05 27.33 -3.44
C ASP A 22 3.82 26.64 -2.79
N SER A 23 3.08 27.30 -1.90
CA SER A 23 1.90 26.72 -1.24
C SER A 23 0.62 26.95 -2.05
N CYS A 24 0.30 26.03 -2.96
CA CYS A 24 -1.02 25.92 -3.61
C CYS A 24 -1.83 24.71 -3.11
N TRP A 25 -1.64 24.30 -1.85
CA TRP A 25 -2.34 23.15 -1.28
C TRP A 25 -3.24 23.62 -0.14
N ASP A 26 -4.56 23.45 -0.29
CA ASP A 26 -5.58 23.83 0.71
C ASP A 26 -5.59 22.88 1.95
N GLY A 27 -4.54 22.10 2.17
CA GLY A 27 -4.41 21.15 3.28
C GLY A 27 -5.37 19.95 3.24
N ALA A 28 -6.14 19.78 2.15
CA ALA A 28 -7.08 18.68 1.97
C ALA A 28 -6.54 17.61 0.98
N PRO A 29 -6.80 16.31 1.22
CA PRO A 29 -6.42 15.27 0.27
C PRO A 29 -7.26 15.37 -1.00
N ILE A 30 -6.67 14.98 -2.13
CA ILE A 30 -7.42 14.85 -3.39
C ILE A 30 -8.16 13.52 -3.36
N GLU A 31 -9.48 13.54 -3.17
CA GLU A 31 -10.31 12.33 -3.25
C GLU A 31 -11.03 12.27 -4.61
N ILE A 32 -10.81 11.19 -5.35
CA ILE A 32 -11.42 10.91 -6.66
C ILE A 32 -12.24 9.64 -6.54
N THR A 33 -13.54 9.74 -6.81
CA THR A 33 -14.40 8.55 -6.93
C THR A 33 -14.39 8.07 -8.38
N GLU A 34 -13.95 6.84 -8.59
CA GLU A 34 -13.88 6.19 -9.90
C GLU A 34 -15.26 5.74 -10.39
N SER A 35 -15.34 5.36 -11.67
CA SER A 35 -16.60 4.86 -12.25
C SER A 35 -17.12 3.64 -11.49
N GLY A 36 -18.45 3.47 -11.44
CA GLY A 36 -19.09 2.31 -10.82
C GLY A 36 -18.63 0.96 -11.39
N PRO A 37 -18.91 -0.14 -10.66
CA PRO A 37 -18.35 -1.45 -10.98
C PRO A 37 -18.98 -2.04 -12.25
N SER A 38 -18.18 -2.77 -13.01
CA SER A 38 -18.60 -3.65 -14.09
C SER A 38 -19.38 -4.86 -13.54
N VAL A 39 -20.02 -5.61 -14.43
CA VAL A 39 -20.65 -6.89 -14.08
C VAL A 39 -19.59 -7.86 -13.53
N ALA A 40 -18.40 -7.90 -14.13
CA ALA A 40 -17.29 -8.73 -13.65
C ALA A 40 -16.84 -8.33 -12.24
N GLY A 41 -16.70 -7.03 -11.96
CA GLY A 41 -16.38 -6.52 -10.62
C GLY A 41 -17.43 -6.89 -9.58
N ARG A 42 -18.72 -6.72 -9.92
CA ARG A 42 -19.84 -7.14 -9.04
C ARG A 42 -19.83 -8.64 -8.75
N LEU A 43 -19.62 -9.47 -9.77
CA LEU A 43 -19.53 -10.92 -9.62
C LEU A 43 -18.32 -11.34 -8.77
N ALA A 44 -17.16 -10.70 -8.96
CA ALA A 44 -15.98 -10.95 -8.15
C ALA A 44 -16.20 -10.57 -6.68
N ALA A 45 -16.84 -9.42 -6.42
CA ALA A 45 -17.20 -9.01 -5.06
C ALA A 45 -18.21 -9.97 -4.42
N LEU A 46 -19.23 -10.41 -5.16
CA LEU A 46 -20.18 -11.42 -4.67
C LEU A 46 -19.49 -12.75 -4.38
N ALA A 47 -18.63 -13.22 -5.28
CA ALA A 47 -17.87 -14.47 -5.09
C ALA A 47 -16.98 -14.39 -3.84
N SER A 48 -16.27 -13.28 -3.65
CA SER A 48 -15.48 -13.02 -2.43
C SER A 48 -16.37 -13.07 -1.18
N ARG A 49 -17.52 -12.40 -1.21
CA ARG A 49 -18.49 -12.39 -0.10
C ARG A 49 -19.05 -13.78 0.23
N MET A 50 -19.22 -14.64 -0.77
CA MET A 50 -19.75 -16.00 -0.58
C MET A 50 -18.68 -17.03 -0.22
N THR A 51 -17.40 -16.75 -0.43
CA THR A 51 -16.31 -17.72 -0.24
C THR A 51 -15.27 -17.25 0.77
N ILE A 52 -14.65 -16.08 0.53
CA ILE A 52 -13.58 -15.53 1.36
C ILE A 52 -14.14 -15.03 2.70
N LYS A 53 -15.24 -14.26 2.72
CA LYS A 53 -15.79 -13.75 3.99
C LYS A 53 -16.19 -14.84 4.98
N PRO A 54 -16.87 -15.94 4.58
CA PRO A 54 -17.12 -17.07 5.48
C PRO A 54 -15.82 -17.71 5.98
N LEU A 55 -14.82 -17.91 5.11
CA LEU A 55 -13.53 -18.47 5.50
C LEU A 55 -12.80 -17.57 6.51
N MET A 56 -12.78 -16.25 6.28
CA MET A 56 -12.21 -15.27 7.22
C MET A 56 -12.99 -15.22 8.53
N THR A 57 -14.31 -15.38 8.47
CA THR A 57 -15.17 -15.45 9.66
C THR A 57 -14.80 -16.65 10.50
N VAL A 58 -14.81 -17.86 9.93
CA VAL A 58 -14.42 -19.08 10.63
C VAL A 58 -12.96 -18.99 11.12
N GLY A 59 -12.04 -18.54 10.27
CA GLY A 59 -10.64 -18.35 10.62
C GLY A 59 -10.44 -17.40 11.81
N SER A 60 -11.24 -16.33 11.91
CA SER A 60 -11.18 -15.40 13.04
C SER A 60 -11.61 -16.04 14.38
N TYR A 61 -12.52 -17.02 14.36
CA TYR A 61 -12.88 -17.82 15.55
C TYR A 61 -11.78 -18.83 15.91
N LEU A 62 -11.10 -19.37 14.91
CA LEU A 62 -10.02 -20.35 15.08
C LEU A 62 -8.64 -19.68 15.31
N SER A 63 -8.59 -18.36 15.46
CA SER A 63 -7.34 -17.61 15.61
C SER A 63 -6.42 -18.02 16.78
N PRO A 64 -6.91 -18.62 17.89
CA PRO A 64 -6.03 -19.16 18.92
C PRO A 64 -5.27 -20.43 18.51
N LEU A 65 -5.68 -21.10 17.44
CA LEU A 65 -5.09 -22.36 16.99
C LEU A 65 -3.88 -22.12 16.06
N PRO A 66 -2.88 -23.02 16.02
CA PRO A 66 -1.73 -22.92 15.14
C PRO A 66 -2.10 -23.29 13.70
N LEU A 67 -2.80 -22.39 13.00
CA LEU A 67 -3.18 -22.59 11.60
C LEU A 67 -1.95 -22.47 10.67
N PRO A 68 -1.79 -23.33 9.64
CA PRO A 68 -0.67 -23.29 8.72
C PRO A 68 -0.82 -22.18 7.66
N LEU A 69 -1.05 -20.93 8.08
CA LEU A 69 -1.33 -19.80 7.20
C LEU A 69 -0.19 -19.48 6.22
N GLY A 70 1.06 -19.79 6.60
CA GLY A 70 2.22 -19.70 5.70
C GLY A 70 2.17 -20.66 4.50
N PHE A 71 1.31 -21.69 4.53
CA PHE A 71 1.13 -22.60 3.39
C PHE A 71 0.35 -21.96 2.23
N VAL A 72 -0.36 -20.85 2.47
CA VAL A 72 -1.15 -20.16 1.44
C VAL A 72 -0.25 -19.70 0.28
N ASP A 73 0.89 -19.06 0.57
CA ASP A 73 1.81 -18.64 -0.48
C ASP A 73 2.47 -19.83 -1.18
N PHE A 74 2.85 -20.86 -0.41
CA PHE A 74 3.41 -22.09 -0.95
C PHE A 74 2.46 -22.76 -1.96
N ALA A 75 1.16 -22.83 -1.65
CA ALA A 75 0.15 -23.38 -2.55
C ALA A 75 0.01 -22.57 -3.85
N CYS A 76 0.27 -21.26 -3.81
CA CYS A 76 0.28 -20.40 -5.00
C CYS A 76 1.46 -20.64 -5.95
N ARG A 77 2.50 -21.40 -5.56
CA ARG A 77 3.62 -21.76 -6.46
C ARG A 77 3.20 -22.54 -7.70
N VAL A 78 2.05 -23.20 -7.66
CA VAL A 78 1.50 -23.97 -8.79
C VAL A 78 1.15 -23.06 -9.98
N TRP A 79 0.97 -21.75 -9.74
CA TRP A 79 0.57 -20.78 -10.74
C TRP A 79 1.81 -20.31 -11.51
N ARG A 80 1.96 -20.79 -12.74
CA ARG A 80 3.11 -20.44 -13.58
C ARG A 80 3.13 -18.94 -13.88
N PRO A 81 4.32 -18.29 -13.87
CA PRO A 81 4.45 -16.91 -14.33
C PRO A 81 3.92 -16.75 -15.75
N GLY A 82 3.39 -15.56 -16.08
CA GLY A 82 3.02 -15.24 -17.45
C GLY A 82 4.23 -15.38 -18.38
N GLN A 83 4.01 -15.80 -19.63
CA GLN A 83 5.08 -15.99 -20.61
C GLN A 83 5.99 -14.76 -20.69
N GLY A 84 7.30 -14.99 -20.65
CA GLY A 84 8.33 -13.94 -20.73
C GLY A 84 8.60 -13.14 -19.44
N THR A 85 7.91 -13.45 -18.33
CA THR A 85 8.22 -12.85 -17.03
C THR A 85 9.56 -13.40 -16.51
N VAL A 86 10.49 -12.53 -16.15
CA VAL A 86 11.75 -12.93 -15.49
C VAL A 86 11.58 -12.76 -13.98
N ARG A 87 12.00 -13.77 -13.22
CA ARG A 87 12.03 -13.74 -11.75
C ARG A 87 13.40 -14.18 -11.26
N THR A 88 13.94 -13.46 -10.30
CA THR A 88 15.22 -13.79 -9.66
C THR A 88 15.08 -13.68 -8.16
N THR A 89 15.40 -14.76 -7.44
CA THR A 89 15.47 -14.76 -5.98
C THR A 89 16.67 -13.94 -5.52
N ILE A 90 16.41 -13.00 -4.61
CA ILE A 90 17.41 -12.19 -3.94
C ILE A 90 17.46 -12.63 -2.47
N ASN A 91 18.66 -12.89 -1.96
CA ASN A 91 18.87 -13.17 -0.55
C ASN A 91 19.07 -11.85 0.20
N LEU A 92 18.29 -11.64 1.25
CA LEU A 92 18.45 -10.56 2.22
C LEU A 92 19.00 -11.17 3.53
N PRO A 93 19.48 -10.36 4.49
CA PRO A 93 20.05 -10.87 5.74
C PRO A 93 19.15 -11.84 6.51
N ASN A 94 17.84 -11.55 6.60
CA ASN A 94 16.89 -12.35 7.38
C ASN A 94 15.67 -12.85 6.57
N ALA A 95 15.62 -12.54 5.28
CA ALA A 95 14.48 -12.78 4.40
C ALA A 95 14.94 -13.08 2.97
N THR A 96 14.00 -13.35 2.08
CA THR A 96 14.25 -13.36 0.64
C THR A 96 13.39 -12.32 -0.05
N ALA A 97 13.72 -12.01 -1.29
CA ALA A 97 12.87 -11.20 -2.16
C ALA A 97 12.85 -11.81 -3.56
N GLN A 98 11.84 -11.48 -4.35
CA GLN A 98 11.78 -11.82 -5.77
C GLN A 98 11.88 -10.54 -6.58
N LEU A 99 12.92 -10.43 -7.39
CA LEU A 99 13.00 -9.40 -8.42
C LEU A 99 12.22 -9.87 -9.64
N VAL A 100 11.09 -9.23 -9.91
CA VAL A 100 10.17 -9.56 -10.99
C VAL A 100 10.25 -8.51 -12.09
N ARG A 101 10.27 -8.97 -13.33
CA ARG A 101 10.31 -8.13 -14.52
C ARG A 101 9.37 -8.67 -15.59
N ALA A 102 8.38 -7.86 -15.97
CA ALA A 102 7.49 -8.17 -17.07
C ALA A 102 8.22 -8.16 -18.43
N PRO A 103 7.68 -8.82 -19.46
CA PRO A 103 8.25 -8.78 -20.81
C PRO A 103 8.45 -7.34 -21.31
N GLY A 104 9.61 -7.06 -21.90
CA GLY A 104 9.94 -5.73 -22.47
C GLY A 104 10.39 -4.68 -21.45
N VAL A 105 10.28 -4.95 -20.14
CA VAL A 105 10.77 -4.04 -19.09
C VAL A 105 12.30 -4.11 -18.99
N ARG A 106 12.95 -2.96 -18.76
CA ARG A 106 14.41 -2.85 -18.59
C ARG A 106 14.89 -3.68 -17.40
N ALA A 107 16.14 -4.14 -17.45
CA ALA A 107 16.75 -4.87 -16.35
C ALA A 107 16.89 -4.00 -15.10
N ALA A 108 16.95 -4.62 -13.92
CA ALA A 108 17.20 -3.89 -12.68
C ALA A 108 18.71 -3.68 -12.47
N ASP A 109 19.31 -2.81 -13.28
CA ASP A 109 20.75 -2.54 -13.34
C ASP A 109 21.17 -1.26 -12.59
N GLY A 110 20.28 -0.71 -11.76
CA GLY A 110 20.49 0.56 -11.05
C GLY A 110 20.13 1.81 -11.88
N ALA A 111 19.88 1.65 -13.19
CA ALA A 111 19.37 2.72 -14.03
C ALA A 111 17.83 2.74 -14.06
N GLY A 112 17.25 3.92 -14.26
CA GLY A 112 15.81 4.09 -14.40
C GLY A 112 15.07 4.09 -13.05
N ARG A 113 14.04 3.27 -12.92
CA ARG A 113 13.14 3.22 -11.75
C ARG A 113 12.98 1.80 -11.25
N VAL A 114 12.64 1.63 -9.98
CA VAL A 114 12.33 0.34 -9.36
C VAL A 114 11.22 0.50 -8.35
N VAL A 115 10.37 -0.52 -8.24
CA VAL A 115 9.32 -0.58 -7.22
C VAL A 115 9.75 -1.57 -6.15
N LEU A 116 9.80 -1.14 -4.89
CA LEU A 116 9.90 -2.02 -3.74
C LEU A 116 8.48 -2.35 -3.28
N TYR A 117 8.04 -3.59 -3.49
CA TYR A 117 6.68 -4.03 -3.24
C TYR A 117 6.58 -4.85 -1.94
N LEU A 118 5.66 -4.45 -1.08
CA LEU A 118 5.40 -5.07 0.22
C LEU A 118 4.00 -5.68 0.15
N HIS A 119 3.92 -7.01 0.19
CA HIS A 119 2.66 -7.71 -0.04
C HIS A 119 1.68 -7.60 1.14
N GLY A 120 0.38 -7.70 0.86
CA GLY A 120 -0.65 -7.87 1.88
C GLY A 120 -0.75 -9.29 2.42
N GLY A 121 -1.77 -9.55 3.23
CA GLY A 121 -1.94 -10.82 3.95
C GLY A 121 -1.99 -10.68 5.47
N ALA A 122 -2.36 -9.49 5.96
CA ALA A 122 -2.51 -9.18 7.39
C ALA A 122 -1.29 -9.55 8.25
N PHE A 123 -0.08 -9.49 7.65
CA PHE A 123 1.20 -9.90 8.23
C PHE A 123 1.30 -11.37 8.64
N VAL A 124 0.30 -12.21 8.33
CA VAL A 124 0.21 -13.63 8.76
C VAL A 124 0.36 -14.62 7.62
N MET A 125 0.12 -14.19 6.38
CA MET A 125 0.07 -15.06 5.21
C MET A 125 0.46 -14.30 3.94
N CYS A 126 0.37 -15.00 2.80
CA CYS A 126 0.76 -14.51 1.47
C CYS A 126 2.28 -14.29 1.34
N GLY A 127 2.69 -13.91 0.13
CA GLY A 127 4.09 -13.76 -0.24
C GLY A 127 4.25 -13.44 -1.72
N PRO A 128 5.48 -13.58 -2.25
CA PRO A 128 5.77 -13.33 -3.65
C PRO A 128 4.96 -14.19 -4.63
N ASN A 129 4.52 -15.39 -4.25
CA ASN A 129 3.78 -16.28 -5.14
C ASN A 129 2.30 -15.89 -5.24
N SER A 130 1.66 -15.55 -4.12
CA SER A 130 0.27 -15.10 -4.11
C SER A 130 0.09 -13.74 -4.78
N HIS A 131 1.09 -12.86 -4.70
CA HIS A 131 1.07 -11.53 -5.33
C HIS A 131 1.66 -11.50 -6.74
N SER A 132 1.97 -12.67 -7.29
CA SER A 132 2.79 -12.74 -8.48
C SER A 132 2.11 -12.20 -9.75
N ARG A 133 0.77 -12.23 -9.79
CA ARG A 133 -0.04 -11.62 -10.88
C ARG A 133 -0.03 -10.10 -10.80
N ILE A 134 -0.30 -9.53 -9.62
CA ILE A 134 -0.35 -8.07 -9.43
C ILE A 134 1.02 -7.45 -9.66
N VAL A 135 2.08 -8.07 -9.11
CA VAL A 135 3.46 -7.60 -9.30
C VAL A 135 3.89 -7.65 -10.77
N ASN A 136 3.54 -8.72 -11.51
CA ASN A 136 3.86 -8.80 -12.93
C ASN A 136 3.10 -7.75 -13.75
N ALA A 137 1.80 -7.59 -13.50
CA ALA A 137 1.00 -6.57 -14.18
C ALA A 137 1.50 -5.16 -13.86
N LEU A 138 1.82 -4.89 -12.59
CA LEU A 138 2.40 -3.62 -12.15
C LEU A 138 3.75 -3.37 -12.80
N SER A 139 4.62 -4.38 -12.91
CA SER A 139 5.91 -4.25 -13.60
C SER A 139 5.73 -3.78 -15.04
N GLY A 140 4.78 -4.37 -15.78
CA GLY A 140 4.44 -3.95 -17.13
C GLY A 140 3.84 -2.54 -17.18
N PHE A 141 2.84 -2.26 -16.34
CA PHE A 141 2.17 -0.96 -16.33
C PHE A 141 3.01 0.18 -15.78
N ALA A 142 4.03 -0.05 -14.96
CA ALA A 142 4.96 0.95 -14.46
C ALA A 142 6.23 1.05 -15.32
N GLU A 143 6.41 0.13 -16.27
CA GLU A 143 7.64 -0.04 -17.05
C GLU A 143 8.88 -0.17 -16.15
N SER A 144 8.71 -0.90 -15.05
CA SER A 144 9.66 -0.94 -13.94
C SER A 144 9.86 -2.38 -13.44
N PRO A 145 11.08 -2.80 -13.12
CA PRO A 145 11.30 -3.94 -12.24
C PRO A 145 10.58 -3.73 -10.91
N VAL A 146 10.14 -4.83 -10.31
CA VAL A 146 9.48 -4.84 -9.01
C VAL A 146 10.21 -5.84 -8.11
N LEU A 147 10.78 -5.37 -7.01
CA LEU A 147 11.34 -6.21 -5.95
C LEU A 147 10.24 -6.45 -4.90
N ILE A 148 9.66 -7.64 -4.88
CA ILE A 148 8.69 -8.02 -3.84
C ILE A 148 9.40 -8.75 -2.70
N VAL A 149 9.22 -8.28 -1.47
CA VAL A 149 9.90 -8.83 -0.27
C VAL A 149 9.08 -9.98 0.31
N ASP A 150 9.72 -11.12 0.58
CA ASP A 150 9.16 -12.23 1.34
C ASP A 150 9.49 -12.03 2.83
N TYR A 151 8.89 -10.98 3.41
CA TYR A 151 9.22 -10.52 4.75
C TYR A 151 8.69 -11.49 5.83
N ARG A 152 9.34 -11.50 6.98
CA ARG A 152 8.98 -12.38 8.11
C ARG A 152 7.57 -12.09 8.62
N LEU A 153 6.79 -13.15 8.87
CA LEU A 153 5.37 -13.07 9.23
C LEU A 153 5.09 -13.34 10.72
N ILE A 154 4.04 -12.71 11.24
CA ILE A 154 3.46 -13.04 12.56
C ILE A 154 2.75 -14.40 12.47
N PRO A 155 2.65 -15.16 13.58
CA PRO A 155 3.08 -14.86 14.94
C PRO A 155 4.52 -15.27 15.28
N LYS A 156 5.29 -15.79 14.30
CA LYS A 156 6.67 -16.26 14.52
C LYS A 156 7.65 -15.11 14.69
N HIS A 157 7.42 -14.04 13.94
CA HIS A 157 8.21 -12.82 13.97
C HIS A 157 7.28 -11.64 14.23
N SER A 158 7.82 -10.52 14.70
CA SER A 158 7.04 -9.33 14.97
C SER A 158 6.97 -8.39 13.75
N LEU A 159 6.16 -7.34 13.84
CA LEU A 159 6.06 -6.35 12.76
C LEU A 159 7.34 -5.54 12.58
N GLY A 160 8.11 -5.26 13.64
CA GLY A 160 9.39 -4.57 13.50
C GLY A 160 10.44 -5.43 12.81
N MET A 161 10.43 -6.76 13.02
CA MET A 161 11.24 -7.70 12.24
C MET A 161 10.86 -7.70 10.75
N ALA A 162 9.57 -7.65 10.43
CA ALA A 162 9.11 -7.51 9.04
C ALA A 162 9.60 -6.19 8.43
N LEU A 163 9.55 -5.09 9.19
CA LEU A 163 10.03 -3.78 8.76
C LEU A 163 11.55 -3.76 8.56
N ASP A 164 12.32 -4.46 9.39
CA ASP A 164 13.76 -4.66 9.18
C ASP A 164 14.03 -5.35 7.83
N ASP A 165 13.27 -6.38 7.48
CA ASP A 165 13.43 -7.08 6.19
C ASP A 165 13.11 -6.16 5.00
N CYS A 166 12.12 -5.28 5.16
CA CYS A 166 11.76 -4.28 4.15
C CYS A 166 12.86 -3.21 3.99
N HIS A 167 13.49 -2.79 5.11
CA HIS A 167 14.64 -1.87 5.10
C HIS A 167 15.86 -2.53 4.45
N ASP A 168 16.15 -3.80 4.77
CA ASP A 168 17.22 -4.57 4.13
C ASP A 168 17.01 -4.67 2.60
N ALA A 169 15.77 -4.84 2.14
CA ALA A 169 15.44 -4.83 0.71
C ALA A 169 15.66 -3.46 0.06
N TYR A 170 15.32 -2.37 0.76
CA TYR A 170 15.62 -1.01 0.30
C TYR A 170 17.13 -0.79 0.20
N GLN A 171 17.90 -1.15 1.24
CA GLN A 171 19.36 -1.03 1.25
C GLN A 171 20.01 -1.87 0.15
N TRP A 172 19.46 -3.05 -0.15
CA TRP A 172 19.89 -3.85 -1.29
C TRP A 172 19.72 -3.10 -2.62
N LEU A 173 18.60 -2.41 -2.82
CA LEU A 173 18.39 -1.56 -4.01
C LEU A 173 19.40 -0.40 -4.06
N ARG A 174 19.64 0.27 -2.92
CA ARG A 174 20.65 1.34 -2.82
C ARG A 174 22.04 0.85 -3.20
N ALA A 175 22.44 -0.32 -2.71
CA ALA A 175 23.71 -0.97 -3.05
C ALA A 175 23.81 -1.37 -4.53
N ARG A 176 22.70 -1.47 -5.26
CA ARG A 176 22.66 -1.67 -6.73
C ARG A 176 22.71 -0.37 -7.53
N GLY A 177 22.83 0.78 -6.87
CA GLY A 177 23.00 2.08 -7.53
C GLY A 177 21.70 2.85 -7.74
N TYR A 178 20.54 2.35 -7.30
CA TYR A 178 19.30 3.12 -7.34
C TYR A 178 19.35 4.26 -6.36
N ARG A 179 19.12 5.50 -6.81
CA ARG A 179 18.89 6.67 -5.96
C ARG A 179 17.49 6.65 -5.34
N PRO A 180 17.25 7.35 -4.22
CA PRO A 180 15.95 7.38 -3.55
C PRO A 180 14.82 7.83 -4.48
N GLU A 181 15.08 8.83 -5.32
CA GLU A 181 14.12 9.38 -6.29
C GLU A 181 13.83 8.43 -7.45
N GLN A 182 14.50 7.27 -7.50
CA GLN A 182 14.25 6.19 -8.46
C GLN A 182 13.46 5.04 -7.84
N ILE A 183 13.23 5.05 -6.53
CA ILE A 183 12.58 3.96 -5.78
C ILE A 183 11.17 4.40 -5.38
N VAL A 184 10.16 3.64 -5.78
CA VAL A 184 8.78 3.79 -5.25
C VAL A 184 8.51 2.68 -4.25
N LEU A 185 8.01 3.05 -3.07
CA LEU A 185 7.50 2.09 -2.11
C LEU A 185 6.05 1.78 -2.46
N ALA A 186 5.74 0.52 -2.75
CA ALA A 186 4.38 0.09 -3.03
C ALA A 186 3.97 -1.01 -2.06
N GLY A 187 2.72 -1.01 -1.63
CA GLY A 187 2.23 -2.11 -0.83
C GLY A 187 0.72 -2.14 -0.71
N ASP A 188 0.21 -3.30 -0.35
CA ASP A 188 -1.22 -3.54 -0.32
C ASP A 188 -1.70 -4.08 1.02
N SER A 189 -2.85 -3.62 1.52
CA SER A 189 -3.35 -3.98 2.84
C SER A 189 -2.28 -3.76 3.93
N ALA A 190 -1.85 -4.83 4.61
CA ALA A 190 -0.74 -4.84 5.56
C ALA A 190 0.60 -4.38 4.94
N GLY A 191 0.83 -4.59 3.65
CA GLY A 191 1.97 -4.03 2.93
C GLY A 191 1.92 -2.50 2.80
N GLY A 192 0.71 -1.92 2.77
CA GLY A 192 0.53 -0.46 2.81
C GLY A 192 1.00 0.14 4.15
N TYR A 193 0.70 -0.54 5.27
CA TYR A 193 1.28 -0.23 6.58
C TYR A 193 2.81 -0.21 6.51
N LEU A 194 3.42 -1.30 5.99
CA LEU A 194 4.87 -1.43 5.93
C LEU A 194 5.49 -0.38 5.00
N ALA A 195 4.82 0.00 3.92
CA ALA A 195 5.33 1.01 2.99
C ALA A 195 5.40 2.39 3.65
N LEU A 196 4.35 2.77 4.40
CA LEU A 196 4.34 4.02 5.15
C LEU A 196 5.34 4.00 6.31
N ALA A 197 5.39 2.91 7.08
CA ALA A 197 6.35 2.75 8.18
C ALA A 197 7.80 2.77 7.68
N LEU A 198 8.07 2.15 6.53
CA LEU A 198 9.39 2.17 5.91
C LEU A 198 9.76 3.58 5.44
N ALA A 199 8.83 4.32 4.83
CA ALA A 199 9.10 5.70 4.45
C ALA A 199 9.48 6.58 5.66
N GLN A 200 8.80 6.41 6.79
CA GLN A 200 9.09 7.12 8.04
C GLN A 200 10.46 6.74 8.61
N ARG A 201 10.82 5.44 8.55
CA ARG A 201 12.16 5.00 8.94
C ARG A 201 13.25 5.58 8.04
N LEU A 202 13.02 5.59 6.73
CA LEU A 202 13.97 6.14 5.74
C LEU A 202 14.14 7.65 5.89
N GLN A 203 13.09 8.37 6.27
CA GLN A 203 13.17 9.79 6.60
C GLN A 203 14.19 10.06 7.73
N CYS A 204 14.23 9.20 8.76
CA CYS A 204 15.24 9.29 9.82
C CYS A 204 16.67 9.02 9.32
N ASP A 205 16.81 8.33 8.19
CA ASP A 205 18.07 8.06 7.50
C ASP A 205 18.39 9.14 6.42
N ASP A 206 17.61 10.24 6.36
CA ASP A 206 17.69 11.30 5.33
C ASP A 206 17.45 10.80 3.89
N GLU A 207 16.72 9.68 3.75
CA GLU A 207 16.38 9.08 2.46
C GLU A 207 14.90 9.35 2.12
N LYS A 208 14.65 9.89 0.93
CA LYS A 208 13.28 10.17 0.44
C LYS A 208 12.98 9.39 -0.85
N PRO A 209 12.26 8.25 -0.76
CA PRO A 209 11.74 7.56 -1.94
C PRO A 209 10.92 8.49 -2.83
N ALA A 210 10.81 8.16 -4.13
CA ALA A 210 10.10 8.99 -5.10
C ALA A 210 8.61 9.18 -4.75
N ALA A 211 7.95 8.11 -4.29
CA ALA A 211 6.55 8.10 -3.91
C ALA A 211 6.20 6.88 -3.05
N ILE A 212 4.99 6.91 -2.47
CA ILE A 212 4.31 5.75 -1.89
C ILE A 212 3.07 5.42 -2.73
N VAL A 213 2.86 4.13 -2.98
CA VAL A 213 1.62 3.58 -3.53
C VAL A 213 1.01 2.62 -2.53
N ALA A 214 -0.20 2.89 -2.08
CA ALA A 214 -0.91 2.06 -1.12
C ALA A 214 -2.21 1.52 -1.72
N ILE A 215 -2.42 0.20 -1.68
CA ILE A 215 -3.62 -0.45 -2.26
C ILE A 215 -4.45 -1.07 -1.14
N SER A 216 -5.69 -0.62 -0.96
CA SER A 216 -6.59 -1.02 0.12
C SER A 216 -5.86 -1.08 1.48
N PRO A 217 -5.14 -0.03 1.89
CA PRO A 217 -4.13 -0.16 2.93
C PRO A 217 -4.77 -0.29 4.32
N LEU A 218 -4.23 -1.20 5.12
CA LEU A 218 -4.41 -1.19 6.57
C LEU A 218 -3.34 -0.23 7.08
N LEU A 219 -3.69 0.93 7.61
CA LEU A 219 -2.72 1.93 8.09
C LEU A 219 -2.73 2.09 9.61
N GLN A 220 -3.78 1.58 10.28
CA GLN A 220 -3.90 1.62 11.72
C GLN A 220 -4.22 0.24 12.30
N LEU A 221 -3.54 -0.17 13.35
CA LEU A 221 -3.82 -1.44 14.05
C LEU A 221 -5.05 -1.33 14.97
N ALA A 222 -5.44 -0.10 15.35
CA ALA A 222 -6.68 0.17 16.04
C ALA A 222 -7.90 -0.40 15.30
N LYS A 223 -8.60 -1.32 15.96
CA LYS A 223 -9.71 -2.09 15.39
C LYS A 223 -11.08 -1.39 15.43
N GLY A 224 -11.33 -0.58 16.47
CA GLY A 224 -12.65 0.01 16.74
C GLY A 224 -13.23 0.79 15.55
N PRO A 225 -12.52 1.78 14.99
CA PRO A 225 -13.03 2.57 13.87
C PRO A 225 -13.42 1.72 12.64
N LYS A 226 -12.70 0.63 12.37
CA LYS A 226 -13.01 -0.31 11.28
C LYS A 226 -14.20 -1.20 11.60
N GLN A 227 -14.35 -1.63 12.86
CA GLN A 227 -15.46 -2.45 13.32
C GLN A 227 -16.79 -1.67 13.31
N ASP A 228 -16.74 -0.39 13.64
CA ASP A 228 -17.90 0.51 13.67
C ASP A 228 -18.21 1.15 12.31
N HIS A 229 -17.35 0.95 11.30
CA HIS A 229 -17.53 1.53 9.99
C HIS A 229 -18.78 0.97 9.27
N PRO A 230 -19.61 1.81 8.60
CA PRO A 230 -20.83 1.35 7.91
C PRO A 230 -20.59 0.23 6.89
N ASN A 231 -19.41 0.22 6.25
CA ASN A 231 -19.05 -0.84 5.31
C ASN A 231 -18.81 -2.21 5.95
N ILE A 232 -18.78 -2.37 7.27
CA ILE A 232 -18.52 -3.69 7.88
C ILE A 232 -19.57 -4.74 7.46
N GLY A 233 -20.81 -4.29 7.21
CA GLY A 233 -21.90 -5.12 6.69
C GLY A 233 -21.77 -5.43 5.19
N THR A 234 -21.17 -4.53 4.41
CA THR A 234 -21.04 -4.64 2.95
C THR A 234 -19.71 -5.24 2.49
N ASP A 235 -18.67 -5.21 3.34
CA ASP A 235 -17.33 -5.71 3.06
C ASP A 235 -17.39 -7.17 2.61
N ALA A 236 -16.80 -7.44 1.45
CA ALA A 236 -16.82 -8.74 0.81
C ALA A 236 -15.81 -9.73 1.38
N MET A 237 -14.91 -9.30 2.27
CA MET A 237 -13.78 -10.10 2.76
C MET A 237 -13.70 -10.12 4.29
N PHE A 238 -13.83 -8.97 4.95
CA PHE A 238 -13.52 -8.86 6.38
C PHE A 238 -14.77 -8.78 7.27
N PRO A 239 -14.95 -9.74 8.19
CA PRO A 239 -15.87 -9.57 9.33
C PRO A 239 -15.21 -8.76 10.45
N ALA A 240 -16.02 -8.12 11.31
CA ALA A 240 -15.51 -7.30 12.44
C ALA A 240 -14.52 -8.05 13.33
N ARG A 241 -14.78 -9.35 13.56
CA ARG A 241 -13.94 -10.22 14.38
C ARG A 241 -12.55 -10.47 13.80
N ALA A 242 -12.36 -10.32 12.48
CA ALA A 242 -11.04 -10.48 11.88
C ALA A 242 -10.03 -9.45 12.45
N PHE A 243 -10.49 -8.24 12.79
CA PHE A 243 -9.64 -7.22 13.40
C PHE A 243 -9.32 -7.51 14.88
N ASP A 244 -10.20 -8.22 15.61
CA ASP A 244 -9.88 -8.73 16.94
C ASP A 244 -8.74 -9.74 16.90
N ALA A 245 -8.86 -10.70 15.98
CA ALA A 245 -7.85 -11.75 15.78
C ALA A 245 -6.50 -11.15 15.37
N LEU A 246 -6.51 -10.21 14.40
CA LEU A 246 -5.29 -9.53 13.97
C LEU A 246 -4.62 -8.77 15.12
N ALA A 247 -5.38 -7.97 15.88
CA ALA A 247 -4.84 -7.23 17.02
C ALA A 247 -4.24 -8.16 18.08
N ALA A 248 -4.87 -9.32 18.34
CA ALA A 248 -4.35 -10.31 19.28
C ALA A 248 -3.02 -10.91 18.80
N TRP A 249 -2.92 -11.30 17.52
CA TRP A 249 -1.69 -11.85 16.96
C TRP A 249 -0.55 -10.84 16.93
N VAL A 250 -0.82 -9.60 16.54
CA VAL A 250 0.19 -8.53 16.49
C VAL A 250 0.75 -8.26 17.88
N ARG A 251 -0.11 -8.12 18.90
CA ARG A 251 0.33 -7.97 20.30
C ARG A 251 1.13 -9.17 20.80
N ALA A 252 0.68 -10.39 20.49
CA ALA A 252 1.37 -11.61 20.92
C ALA A 252 2.75 -11.76 20.26
N ALA A 253 2.91 -11.33 19.01
CA ALA A 253 4.19 -11.35 18.31
C ALA A 253 5.15 -10.30 18.88
N ALA A 254 4.67 -9.08 19.12
CA ALA A 254 5.46 -8.01 19.74
C ALA A 254 5.91 -8.38 21.17
N ALA A 255 5.02 -8.98 21.95
CA ALA A 255 5.31 -9.43 23.31
C ALA A 255 6.46 -10.47 23.41
N LYS A 256 6.69 -11.23 22.33
CA LYS A 256 7.77 -12.24 22.25
C LYS A 256 9.09 -11.67 21.77
N ASN A 257 9.08 -10.51 21.11
CA ASN A 257 10.28 -9.87 20.60
C ASN A 257 10.83 -8.90 21.64
N MET A 258 12.02 -9.18 22.18
CA MET A 258 12.67 -8.33 23.17
C MET A 258 13.61 -7.34 22.48
N VAL A 259 13.31 -6.05 22.59
CA VAL A 259 14.12 -4.94 22.07
C VAL A 259 14.57 -4.10 23.26
N ASP A 260 15.88 -3.95 23.44
CA ASP A 260 16.49 -3.20 24.55
C ASP A 260 15.99 -3.63 25.94
N GLY A 261 15.82 -4.94 26.13
CA GLY A 261 15.44 -5.52 27.43
C GLY A 261 13.94 -5.45 27.78
N ARG A 262 13.10 -4.92 26.87
CA ARG A 262 11.63 -4.89 27.02
C ARG A 262 10.93 -5.46 25.80
N PRO A 263 9.66 -5.88 25.90
CA PRO A 263 8.87 -6.26 24.73
C PRO A 263 8.81 -5.12 23.71
N GLU A 264 8.77 -5.47 22.43
CA GLU A 264 8.67 -4.50 21.35
C GLU A 264 7.38 -3.69 21.44
N ASP A 265 7.50 -2.37 21.23
CA ASP A 265 6.35 -1.49 21.13
C ASP A 265 5.65 -1.65 19.78
N LEU A 266 4.32 -1.57 19.79
CA LEU A 266 3.55 -1.49 18.55
C LEU A 266 3.67 -0.08 17.97
N TYR A 267 4.07 -0.03 16.70
CA TYR A 267 4.16 1.20 15.94
C TYR A 267 2.82 1.50 15.25
N GLU A 268 2.39 2.76 15.21
CA GLU A 268 1.18 3.20 14.48
C GLU A 268 1.60 4.29 13.49
N PRO A 269 1.79 3.96 12.19
CA PRO A 269 2.36 4.90 11.21
C PRO A 269 1.58 6.22 11.13
N LEU A 270 0.26 6.18 11.31
CA LEU A 270 -0.57 7.38 11.26
C LEU A 270 -0.29 8.38 12.40
N ASP A 271 0.42 7.99 13.46
CA ASP A 271 0.76 8.90 14.57
C ASP A 271 2.11 9.62 14.35
N HIS A 272 2.80 9.33 13.25
CA HIS A 272 4.14 9.83 12.93
C HIS A 272 4.21 10.45 11.53
N ILE A 273 3.16 11.14 11.10
CA ILE A 273 3.12 11.78 9.79
C ILE A 273 3.86 13.12 9.83
N GLU A 274 4.85 13.26 8.95
CA GLU A 274 5.69 14.45 8.81
C GLU A 274 5.65 14.97 7.37
N SER A 275 5.83 16.28 7.18
CA SER A 275 5.77 16.98 5.86
C SER A 275 6.80 16.50 4.84
N SER A 276 7.84 15.85 5.35
CA SER A 276 8.99 15.34 4.62
C SER A 276 8.70 14.02 3.88
N LEU A 277 7.60 13.33 4.19
CA LEU A 277 7.18 12.12 3.49
C LEU A 277 6.93 12.37 1.98
N PRO A 278 7.07 11.34 1.14
CA PRO A 278 6.92 11.48 -0.30
C PRO A 278 5.45 11.52 -0.74
N PRO A 279 5.15 12.02 -1.96
CA PRO A 279 3.82 11.98 -2.53
C PRO A 279 3.21 10.57 -2.46
N THR A 280 1.94 10.47 -2.10
CA THR A 280 1.27 9.20 -1.83
C THR A 280 0.01 9.05 -2.67
N LEU A 281 -0.09 7.94 -3.41
CA LEU A 281 -1.32 7.50 -4.08
C LEU A 281 -1.93 6.34 -3.31
N ILE A 282 -3.22 6.45 -3.00
CA ILE A 282 -4.00 5.41 -2.33
C ILE A 282 -5.13 4.96 -3.25
N HIS A 283 -5.22 3.67 -3.57
CA HIS A 283 -6.39 3.09 -4.23
C HIS A 283 -7.14 2.23 -3.23
N VAL A 284 -8.45 2.41 -3.09
CA VAL A 284 -9.25 1.71 -2.09
C VAL A 284 -10.63 1.34 -2.62
N SER A 285 -11.22 0.23 -2.19
CA SER A 285 -12.62 -0.04 -2.51
C SER A 285 -13.54 0.89 -1.73
N GLY A 286 -14.58 1.41 -2.37
CA GLY A 286 -15.66 2.12 -1.68
C GLY A 286 -16.57 1.20 -0.85
N SER A 287 -16.40 -0.11 -0.93
CA SER A 287 -17.24 -1.12 -0.25
C SER A 287 -16.48 -1.95 0.78
N GLU A 288 -15.22 -1.63 1.06
CA GLU A 288 -14.44 -2.27 2.13
C GLU A 288 -14.35 -1.35 3.37
N VAL A 289 -14.01 -1.93 4.52
CA VAL A 289 -13.83 -1.17 5.76
C VAL A 289 -12.54 -0.38 5.85
N LEU A 290 -11.52 -0.77 5.08
CA LEU A 290 -10.24 -0.04 5.00
C LEU A 290 -10.35 1.26 4.21
N LEU A 291 -11.53 1.59 3.67
CA LEU A 291 -11.86 2.95 3.25
C LEU A 291 -11.59 3.97 4.37
N HIS A 292 -11.88 3.60 5.61
CA HIS A 292 -11.57 4.41 6.79
C HIS A 292 -10.07 4.73 6.88
N ASP A 293 -9.22 3.69 6.88
CA ASP A 293 -7.76 3.83 6.99
C ASP A 293 -7.19 4.65 5.82
N ALA A 294 -7.69 4.43 4.59
CA ALA A 294 -7.29 5.19 3.40
C ALA A 294 -7.61 6.68 3.51
N GLN A 295 -8.83 7.04 3.89
CA GLN A 295 -9.26 8.44 4.04
C GLN A 295 -8.55 9.12 5.22
N LEU A 296 -8.41 8.43 6.35
CA LEU A 296 -7.70 8.94 7.53
C LEU A 296 -6.22 9.20 7.21
N GLY A 297 -5.55 8.24 6.55
CA GLY A 297 -4.16 8.37 6.15
C GLY A 297 -3.93 9.54 5.20
N ALA A 298 -4.76 9.67 4.16
CA ALA A 298 -4.65 10.78 3.23
C ALA A 298 -4.94 12.13 3.87
N GLY A 299 -5.95 12.21 4.76
CA GLY A 299 -6.25 13.42 5.52
C GLY A 299 -5.07 13.86 6.39
N LYS A 300 -4.43 12.93 7.10
CA LYS A 300 -3.24 13.23 7.92
C LYS A 300 -2.03 13.64 7.06
N LEU A 301 -1.80 12.98 5.93
CA LEU A 301 -0.74 13.35 4.98
C LEU A 301 -0.96 14.77 4.43
N ALA A 302 -2.17 15.07 3.97
CA ALA A 302 -2.50 16.41 3.45
C ALA A 302 -2.41 17.50 4.52
N ALA A 303 -2.85 17.22 5.75
CA ALA A 303 -2.72 18.14 6.89
C ALA A 303 -1.25 18.43 7.24
N ALA A 304 -0.34 17.49 6.98
CA ALA A 304 1.11 17.68 7.13
C ALA A 304 1.76 18.34 5.90
N GLY A 305 1.01 18.69 4.85
CA GLY A 305 1.54 19.28 3.62
C GLY A 305 2.11 18.27 2.62
N VAL A 306 1.83 16.97 2.79
CA VAL A 306 2.22 15.91 1.84
C VAL A 306 1.14 15.75 0.79
N CYS A 307 1.52 15.73 -0.48
CA CYS A 307 0.61 15.45 -1.59
C CYS A 307 0.03 14.03 -1.46
N ALA A 308 -1.25 13.92 -1.13
CA ALA A 308 -1.96 12.65 -1.01
C ALA A 308 -3.20 12.61 -1.92
N GLU A 309 -3.27 11.58 -2.75
CA GLU A 309 -4.42 11.30 -3.63
C GLU A 309 -5.07 9.97 -3.20
N VAL A 310 -6.38 9.97 -3.02
CA VAL A 310 -7.19 8.78 -2.76
C VAL A 310 -8.12 8.54 -3.94
N ARG A 311 -8.02 7.36 -4.55
CA ARG A 311 -8.98 6.86 -5.54
C ARG A 311 -9.89 5.83 -4.92
N VAL A 312 -11.16 6.20 -4.76
CA VAL A 312 -12.21 5.33 -4.24
C VAL A 312 -12.87 4.59 -5.41
N TRP A 313 -12.88 3.26 -5.35
CA TRP A 313 -13.43 2.38 -6.39
C TRP A 313 -14.75 1.78 -5.93
N PRO A 314 -15.91 2.27 -6.40
CA PRO A 314 -17.20 1.80 -5.89
C PRO A 314 -17.45 0.32 -6.20
N GLY A 315 -17.99 -0.41 -5.21
CA GLY A 315 -18.52 -1.77 -5.39
C GLY A 315 -17.48 -2.85 -5.65
N GLN A 316 -16.19 -2.60 -5.38
CA GLN A 316 -15.14 -3.59 -5.52
C GLN A 316 -14.95 -4.40 -4.23
N ALA A 317 -14.32 -5.57 -4.33
CA ALA A 317 -13.80 -6.26 -3.14
C ALA A 317 -12.47 -5.66 -2.69
N HIS A 318 -12.09 -5.97 -1.45
CA HIS A 318 -10.73 -5.75 -0.96
C HIS A 318 -9.71 -6.36 -1.92
N LEU A 319 -8.74 -5.55 -2.35
CA LEU A 319 -7.70 -5.95 -3.31
C LEU A 319 -8.22 -6.53 -4.64
N PHE A 320 -9.27 -5.93 -5.19
CA PHE A 320 -9.80 -6.30 -6.50
C PHE A 320 -8.75 -6.33 -7.63
N GLN A 321 -7.63 -5.62 -7.49
CA GLN A 321 -6.46 -5.63 -8.38
C GLN A 321 -5.91 -7.04 -8.63
N LEU A 322 -6.04 -7.98 -7.68
CA LEU A 322 -5.64 -9.38 -7.84
C LEU A 322 -6.43 -10.10 -8.96
N ALA A 323 -7.63 -9.61 -9.28
CA ALA A 323 -8.47 -10.16 -10.35
C ALA A 323 -8.06 -9.69 -11.76
N THR A 324 -6.96 -8.93 -11.91
CA THR A 324 -6.43 -8.57 -13.24
C THR A 324 -6.00 -9.82 -14.04
N PRO A 325 -6.34 -9.96 -15.35
CA PRO A 325 -7.08 -9.02 -16.19
C PRO A 325 -8.61 -9.30 -16.28
N LEU A 326 -9.14 -10.23 -15.48
CA LEU A 326 -10.54 -10.67 -15.55
C LEU A 326 -11.54 -9.57 -15.16
N VAL A 327 -11.16 -8.71 -14.22
CA VAL A 327 -11.93 -7.53 -13.81
C VAL A 327 -11.34 -6.29 -14.49
N PRO A 328 -12.10 -5.56 -15.34
CA PRO A 328 -11.61 -4.37 -16.03
C PRO A 328 -11.09 -3.29 -15.07
N GLU A 329 -11.77 -3.09 -13.94
CA GLU A 329 -11.38 -2.13 -12.91
C GLU A 329 -10.01 -2.47 -12.31
N ALA A 330 -9.73 -3.76 -12.08
CA ALA A 330 -8.44 -4.22 -11.58
C ALA A 330 -7.30 -3.80 -12.52
N THR A 331 -7.51 -4.02 -13.82
CA THR A 331 -6.56 -3.61 -14.87
C THR A 331 -6.41 -2.09 -14.95
N ARG A 332 -7.51 -1.35 -14.90
CA ARG A 332 -7.51 0.12 -14.95
C ARG A 332 -6.80 0.72 -13.74
N SER A 333 -7.06 0.18 -12.55
CA SER A 333 -6.44 0.56 -11.28
C SER A 333 -4.92 0.39 -11.35
N LEU A 334 -4.44 -0.78 -11.79
CA LEU A 334 -3.00 -1.02 -11.94
C LEU A 334 -2.35 -0.17 -13.03
N ARG A 335 -3.09 0.16 -14.10
CA ARG A 335 -2.60 1.08 -15.14
C ARG A 335 -2.43 2.51 -14.62
N GLN A 336 -3.39 3.00 -13.83
CA GLN A 336 -3.29 4.32 -13.18
C GLN A 336 -2.14 4.37 -12.18
N ILE A 337 -1.99 3.33 -11.35
CA ILE A 337 -0.86 3.19 -10.44
C ILE A 337 0.47 3.20 -11.21
N GLY A 338 0.55 2.43 -12.30
CA GLY A 338 1.74 2.39 -13.15
C GLY A 338 2.08 3.76 -13.75
N GLN A 339 1.07 4.51 -14.20
CA GLN A 339 1.24 5.89 -14.67
C GLN A 339 1.80 6.80 -13.56
N PHE A 340 1.20 6.77 -12.37
CA PHE A 340 1.67 7.54 -11.21
C PHE A 340 3.14 7.23 -10.87
N ILE A 341 3.54 5.96 -10.88
CA ILE A 341 4.94 5.54 -10.64
C ILE A 341 5.87 6.16 -11.69
N ARG A 342 5.47 6.14 -12.97
CA ARG A 342 6.28 6.74 -14.04
C ARG A 342 6.44 8.25 -13.88
N ASP A 343 5.38 8.93 -13.47
CA ASP A 343 5.37 10.38 -13.30
C ASP A 343 6.20 10.79 -12.07
N ALA A 344 6.06 10.07 -10.95
CA ALA A 344 6.82 10.31 -9.73
C ALA A 344 8.34 10.09 -9.88
N THR A 345 8.74 9.24 -10.84
CA THR A 345 10.15 8.90 -11.12
C THR A 345 10.62 9.46 -12.48
N ALA A 346 9.92 10.44 -13.02
CA ALA A 346 10.38 11.17 -14.21
C ALA A 346 11.54 12.10 -13.84
N ASP A 347 12.57 12.13 -14.67
CA ASP A 347 13.77 12.94 -14.44
C ASP A 347 13.40 14.43 -14.35
N SER A 348 13.76 15.07 -13.24
CA SER A 348 13.43 16.49 -12.97
C SER A 348 14.14 17.48 -13.91
N SER A 349 15.09 16.98 -14.72
CA SER A 349 15.75 17.71 -15.79
C SER A 349 14.91 17.82 -17.09
N LEU A 350 13.84 17.02 -17.23
CA LEU A 350 12.99 17.01 -18.42
C LEU A 350 11.64 17.71 -18.15
N SER A 351 11.71 19.04 -18.13
CA SER A 351 10.60 20.00 -18.32
C SER A 351 9.62 20.23 -17.13
N PRO A 352 9.38 21.50 -16.70
CA PRO A 352 8.47 21.84 -15.59
C PRO A 352 6.98 21.53 -15.84
N VAL A 353 6.63 21.10 -17.04
CA VAL A 353 5.23 21.03 -17.51
C VAL A 353 4.44 19.90 -16.83
N HIS A 354 5.09 18.87 -16.28
CA HIS A 354 4.40 17.71 -15.68
C HIS A 354 4.02 17.84 -14.20
N ARG A 355 4.60 18.78 -13.43
CA ARG A 355 4.07 19.06 -12.08
C ARG A 355 2.66 19.69 -12.12
N SER A 356 2.29 20.37 -13.21
CA SER A 356 0.98 21.04 -13.33
C SER A 356 -0.18 20.12 -13.74
N ARG A 357 0.07 18.87 -14.17
CA ARG A 357 -1.03 17.97 -14.58
C ARG A 357 -1.85 17.42 -13.41
N TYR A 358 -1.37 17.58 -12.18
CA TYR A 358 -2.18 17.37 -10.97
C TYR A 358 -3.15 18.54 -10.68
N VAL A 359 -3.08 19.65 -11.42
CA VAL A 359 -3.81 20.91 -11.12
C VAL A 359 -5.05 21.14 -11.99
N ALA A 360 -5.32 20.34 -13.03
CA ALA A 360 -6.49 20.58 -13.89
C ALA A 360 -7.17 19.30 -14.36
N GLY A 361 -8.03 18.74 -13.50
CA GLY A 361 -8.86 17.57 -13.79
C GLY A 361 -10.29 17.72 -13.27
N SER A 362 -10.93 18.88 -13.44
CA SER A 362 -12.38 19.00 -13.20
C SER A 362 -13.14 18.55 -14.44
N PRO A 363 -14.06 17.57 -14.37
CA PRO A 363 -15.03 17.37 -15.43
C PRO A 363 -15.96 18.58 -15.44
N ARG A 364 -16.11 19.25 -16.59
CA ARG A 364 -17.20 20.21 -16.79
C ARG A 364 -18.53 19.49 -16.53
N ALA A 365 -19.15 19.80 -15.41
CA ALA A 365 -20.56 19.48 -15.17
C ALA A 365 -21.38 20.19 -16.24
N ALA A 366 -22.08 19.42 -17.08
CA ALA A 366 -23.13 19.94 -17.93
C ALA A 366 -24.28 20.42 -17.02
N SER A 367 -24.39 21.73 -16.85
CA SER A 367 -25.54 22.36 -16.21
C SER A 367 -26.79 22.09 -17.05
N ARG A 368 -27.69 21.26 -16.50
CA ARG A 368 -29.06 21.12 -17.01
C ARG A 368 -29.81 22.43 -16.77
N GLY A 369 -30.52 22.86 -17.81
CA GLY A 369 -31.22 24.13 -17.89
C GLY A 369 -32.23 24.35 -16.77
N ALA A 370 -32.30 25.62 -16.36
CA ALA A 370 -33.30 26.15 -15.47
C ALA A 370 -34.70 26.03 -16.09
N PHE A 371 -35.65 25.56 -15.29
CA PHE A 371 -37.07 25.75 -15.49
C PHE A 371 -37.38 27.25 -15.52
N GLY A 372 -37.85 27.74 -16.66
CA GLY A 372 -38.55 29.02 -16.79
C GLY A 372 -40.00 28.75 -17.11
N GLN A 373 -40.90 29.04 -16.17
CA GLN A 373 -42.34 29.08 -16.39
C GLN A 373 -42.76 30.39 -17.07
N SER A 374 -43.94 30.31 -17.72
CA SER A 374 -44.94 31.37 -17.96
C SER A 374 -45.11 31.80 -19.43
N PRO A 375 -46.29 32.31 -19.84
CA PRO A 375 -47.56 31.57 -19.99
C PRO A 375 -48.23 31.86 -21.36
N ILE A 376 -49.44 31.30 -21.53
CA ILE A 376 -50.44 31.40 -22.62
C ILE A 376 -50.42 30.20 -23.57
#